data_AF-A0A385NBU5-F1
#
_entry.id   AF-A0A385NBU5-F1
#
_cell.length_a   1.000
_cell.length_b   1.000
_cell.length_c   1.000
_cell.angle_alpha   90.00
_cell.angle_beta   90.00
_cell.angle_gamma   90.00
#
_symmetry.space_group_name_H-M   'P 1'
#
loop_
_entity.id
_entity.type
_entity.pdbx_description
1 polymer ?
#
loop_
_entity_poly.entity_id
_entity_poly.type
_entity_poly.pdbx_seq_one_letter_code
_entity_poly.pdbx_strand_id
1 'polypeptide(L)'
;MVSVEIDNVYQLREYLYLKACKDALADPFKSSFLYFLKLLENLPIFDFTSLPLYQRCAISGLQIKSEIISSKDISRLLGQAPKIDSTPRPWVSDIFGVLAIKWLVEKNCDANIDNEFSNWISGFLEQQIEGNHFNHFEKDIALFVRHDKYASFSSACVPLFLHYLKILRIEDHQSRLSLISRFQNEFRALAKGETSTALLSLIIYVFDQINQDVAIVAPNGWSFDDLVKFLENIPVGLKRWTWEETGRTKGAEPVKWLVENEYQVQNLLYVLLAPIFNDIADEVTLQPVGQKNPRIDLYLPALHTIIEVKFRKDIKKSFQMLIGEIAEDASLYHVDTKYNDARIICFLWDRTRATQEHSKFKEGILKIKGINGCVVISAPSTMG
;
A
#
# COMPACT_ATOMS: atom_id res chain seq x y z
N MET A 1 -14.42 -28.17 6.48
CA MET A 1 -14.00 -26.91 5.82
C MET A 1 -14.98 -25.84 6.23
N VAL A 2 -14.56 -24.89 7.07
CA VAL A 2 -15.41 -23.74 7.40
C VAL A 2 -15.22 -22.73 6.28
N SER A 3 -16.27 -22.50 5.49
CA SER A 3 -16.36 -21.38 4.57
C SER A 3 -16.46 -20.12 5.41
N VAL A 4 -15.32 -19.55 5.79
CA VAL A 4 -15.32 -18.22 6.38
C VAL A 4 -15.34 -17.25 5.20
N GLU A 5 -16.49 -16.63 4.96
CA GLU A 5 -16.55 -15.40 4.17
C GLU A 5 -15.81 -14.32 4.96
N ILE A 6 -14.48 -14.30 4.83
CA ILE A 6 -13.65 -13.28 5.45
C ILE A 6 -13.68 -12.06 4.54
N ASP A 7 -14.69 -11.20 4.72
CA ASP A 7 -14.85 -9.98 3.94
C ASP A 7 -13.72 -8.97 4.19
N ASN A 8 -13.08 -9.04 5.37
CA ASN A 8 -12.00 -8.16 5.78
C ASN A 8 -10.60 -8.75 5.47
N VAL A 9 -9.85 -8.08 4.61
CA VAL A 9 -8.49 -8.51 4.19
C VAL A 9 -7.50 -8.67 5.35
N TYR A 10 -7.63 -7.91 6.43
CA TYR A 10 -6.75 -8.04 7.61
C TYR A 10 -7.07 -9.28 8.43
N GLN A 11 -8.36 -9.61 8.56
CA GLN A 11 -8.78 -10.88 9.18
C GLN A 11 -8.33 -12.07 8.33
N LEU A 12 -8.34 -11.93 7.01
CA LEU A 12 -7.85 -12.96 6.10
C LEU A 12 -6.33 -13.14 6.28
N ARG A 13 -5.58 -12.03 6.39
CA ARG A 13 -4.15 -12.07 6.70
C ARG A 13 -3.86 -12.80 8.01
N GLU A 14 -4.58 -12.48 9.08
CA GLU A 14 -4.43 -13.17 10.37
C GLU A 14 -4.74 -14.67 10.26
N TYR A 15 -5.80 -15.03 9.56
CA TYR A 15 -6.15 -16.43 9.34
C TYR A 15 -5.04 -17.20 8.60
N LEU A 16 -4.54 -16.62 7.50
CA LEU A 16 -3.45 -17.22 6.71
C LEU A 16 -2.15 -17.30 7.51
N TYR A 17 -1.86 -16.28 8.34
CA TYR A 17 -0.70 -16.26 9.23
C TYR A 17 -0.76 -17.39 10.27
N LEU A 18 -1.88 -17.55 10.96
CA LEU A 18 -2.06 -18.64 11.93
C LEU A 18 -1.93 -20.02 11.27
N LYS A 19 -2.45 -20.18 10.05
CA LYS A 19 -2.28 -21.39 9.25
C LYS A 19 -0.81 -21.64 8.93
N ALA A 20 -0.09 -20.63 8.45
CA ALA A 20 1.32 -20.73 8.13
C ALA A 20 2.18 -21.11 9.36
N CYS A 21 1.95 -20.45 10.49
CA CYS A 21 2.63 -20.75 11.75
C CYS A 21 2.39 -22.20 12.20
N LYS A 22 1.14 -22.66 12.16
CA LYS A 22 0.80 -24.04 12.53
C LYS A 22 1.52 -25.07 11.66
N ASP A 23 1.55 -24.85 10.35
CA ASP A 23 2.16 -25.77 9.39
C ASP A 23 3.70 -25.72 9.42
N ALA A 24 4.28 -24.61 9.88
CA ALA A 24 5.73 -24.42 9.98
C ALA A 24 6.36 -25.11 11.18
N LEU A 25 5.62 -25.32 12.28
CA LEU A 25 6.17 -25.89 13.53
C LEU A 25 6.84 -27.26 13.35
N ALA A 26 6.38 -28.05 12.38
CA ALA A 26 6.91 -29.38 12.11
C ALA A 26 8.08 -29.40 11.11
N ASP A 27 8.44 -28.24 10.54
CA ASP A 27 9.40 -28.14 9.45
C ASP A 27 10.43 -27.03 9.72
N PRO A 28 11.70 -27.40 9.98
CA PRO A 28 12.77 -26.45 10.28
C PRO A 28 12.97 -25.39 9.19
N PHE A 29 12.81 -25.74 7.91
CA PHE A 29 12.98 -24.79 6.82
C PHE A 29 11.82 -23.79 6.78
N LYS A 30 10.57 -24.25 6.90
CA LYS A 30 9.40 -23.35 6.90
C LYS A 30 9.42 -22.38 8.08
N SER A 31 9.79 -22.87 9.28
CA SER A 31 9.98 -22.02 10.47
C SER A 31 11.10 -20.98 10.25
N SER A 32 12.21 -21.42 9.65
CA SER A 32 13.32 -20.54 9.29
C SER A 32 12.92 -19.48 8.26
N PHE A 33 12.07 -19.85 7.29
CA PHE A 33 11.59 -18.93 6.27
C PHE A 33 10.64 -17.87 6.83
N LEU A 34 9.71 -18.24 7.73
CA LEU A 34 8.89 -17.27 8.47
C LEU A 34 9.73 -16.29 9.28
N TYR A 35 10.75 -16.81 9.97
CA TYR A 35 11.67 -16.00 10.76
C TYR A 35 12.50 -15.04 9.89
N PHE A 36 13.02 -15.52 8.76
CA PHE A 36 13.72 -14.70 7.76
C PHE A 36 12.88 -13.51 7.29
N LEU A 37 11.58 -13.73 7.06
CA LEU A 37 10.63 -12.69 6.66
C LEU A 37 10.15 -11.80 7.83
N LYS A 38 10.68 -11.99 9.04
CA LYS A 38 10.28 -11.28 10.26
C LYS A 38 8.80 -11.47 10.63
N LEU A 39 8.19 -12.57 10.20
CA LEU A 39 6.83 -12.94 10.57
C LEU A 39 6.79 -13.72 11.89
N LEU A 40 7.92 -14.25 12.33
CA LEU A 40 8.08 -14.94 13.61
C LEU A 40 9.10 -14.19 14.47
N GLU A 41 8.76 -13.95 15.74
CA GLU A 41 9.66 -13.23 16.67
C GLU A 41 10.87 -14.08 17.08
N ASN A 42 10.67 -15.39 17.26
CA ASN A 42 11.69 -16.30 17.76
C ASN A 42 11.74 -17.56 16.91
N LEU A 43 12.94 -17.95 16.47
CA LEU A 43 13.15 -19.18 15.73
C LEU A 43 13.00 -20.40 16.66
N PRO A 44 12.20 -21.43 16.30
CA PRO A 44 12.11 -22.66 17.07
C PRO A 44 13.46 -23.38 17.20
N ILE A 45 13.66 -24.09 18.30
CA ILE A 45 14.87 -24.87 18.53
C ILE A 45 14.77 -26.16 17.71
N PHE A 46 15.79 -26.41 16.89
CA PHE A 46 15.99 -27.67 16.17
C PHE A 46 17.50 -27.95 16.05
N ASP A 47 17.85 -29.23 16.02
CA ASP A 47 19.24 -29.65 15.80
C ASP A 47 19.59 -29.50 14.32
N PHE A 48 20.38 -28.48 14.00
CA PHE A 48 20.80 -28.20 12.63
C PHE A 48 21.66 -29.33 12.04
N THR A 49 22.46 -30.01 12.84
CA THR A 49 23.46 -30.98 12.36
C THR A 49 22.84 -32.30 11.88
N SER A 50 21.69 -32.67 12.45
CA SER A 50 20.92 -33.86 12.02
C SER A 50 20.05 -33.64 10.79
N LEU A 51 19.91 -32.39 10.32
CA LEU A 51 19.13 -32.11 9.12
C LEU A 51 19.79 -32.66 7.85
N PRO A 52 19.00 -33.13 6.87
CA PRO A 52 19.49 -33.48 5.54
C PRO A 52 20.33 -32.34 4.93
N LEU A 53 21.37 -32.69 4.18
CA LEU A 53 22.27 -31.71 3.55
C LEU A 53 21.51 -30.60 2.80
N TYR A 54 20.47 -30.97 2.04
CA TYR A 54 19.60 -30.03 1.35
C TYR A 54 18.98 -28.98 2.29
N GLN A 55 18.36 -29.40 3.39
CA GLN A 55 17.75 -28.47 4.35
C GLN A 55 18.79 -27.60 5.04
N ARG A 56 19.97 -28.14 5.38
CA ARG A 56 21.06 -27.36 5.95
C ARG A 56 21.50 -26.24 5.01
N CYS A 57 21.72 -26.56 3.72
CA CYS A 57 22.05 -25.58 2.70
C CYS A 57 20.94 -24.53 2.52
N ALA A 58 19.67 -24.96 2.42
CA ALA A 58 18.55 -24.05 2.27
C ALA A 58 18.41 -23.08 3.47
N ILE A 59 18.48 -23.58 4.70
CA ILE A 59 18.40 -22.74 5.92
C ILE A 59 19.60 -21.77 6.00
N SER A 60 20.82 -22.22 5.72
CA SER A 60 22.00 -21.34 5.68
C SER A 60 21.88 -20.25 4.62
N GLY A 61 21.20 -20.53 3.51
CA GLY A 61 20.90 -19.56 2.46
C GLY A 61 20.00 -18.40 2.88
N LEU A 62 19.16 -18.60 3.89
CA LEU A 62 18.34 -17.53 4.50
C LEU A 62 19.16 -16.59 5.39
N GLN A 63 20.39 -16.98 5.76
CA GLN A 63 21.33 -16.15 6.54
C GLN A 63 20.81 -15.72 7.93
N ILE A 64 19.89 -16.48 8.50
CA ILE A 64 19.29 -16.21 9.82
C ILE A 64 20.11 -16.73 11.00
N LYS A 65 21.06 -17.64 10.74
CA LYS A 65 21.95 -18.24 11.74
C LYS A 65 23.42 -18.04 11.33
N SER A 66 24.31 -18.08 12.32
CA SER A 66 25.77 -18.02 12.12
C SER A 66 26.39 -19.35 11.68
N GLU A 67 25.60 -20.42 11.58
CA GLU A 67 26.05 -21.75 11.15
C GLU A 67 26.49 -21.71 9.68
N ILE A 68 27.79 -21.97 9.44
CA ILE A 68 28.41 -21.89 8.11
C ILE A 68 28.42 -23.27 7.46
N ILE A 69 27.91 -23.35 6.23
CA ILE A 69 28.04 -24.53 5.37
C ILE A 69 29.32 -24.38 4.54
N SER A 70 30.13 -25.45 4.49
CA SER A 70 31.38 -25.44 3.74
C SER A 70 31.13 -25.45 2.23
N SER A 71 32.02 -24.82 1.45
CA SER A 71 31.96 -24.89 -0.03
C SER A 71 31.92 -26.34 -0.54
N LYS A 72 32.61 -27.27 0.13
CA LYS A 72 32.56 -28.71 -0.18
C LYS A 72 31.17 -29.32 -0.01
N ASP A 73 30.44 -28.90 1.02
CA ASP A 73 29.06 -29.35 1.25
C ASP A 73 28.11 -28.80 0.20
N ILE A 74 28.30 -27.55 -0.24
CA ILE A 74 27.55 -26.95 -1.34
C ILE A 74 27.79 -27.75 -2.62
N SER A 75 29.05 -27.93 -3.05
CA SER A 75 29.37 -28.74 -4.25
C SER A 75 28.85 -30.17 -4.16
N ARG A 76 28.89 -30.78 -2.97
CA ARG A 76 28.31 -32.12 -2.75
C ARG A 76 26.79 -32.15 -2.94
N LEU A 77 26.07 -31.08 -2.63
CA LEU A 77 24.64 -30.98 -2.91
C LEU A 77 24.40 -30.79 -4.41
N LEU A 78 25.13 -29.85 -5.03
CA LEU A 78 24.97 -29.50 -6.45
C LEU A 78 25.38 -30.64 -7.40
N GLY A 79 26.23 -31.57 -6.95
CA GLY A 79 26.57 -32.79 -7.68
C GLY A 79 25.55 -33.92 -7.59
N GLN A 80 24.45 -33.77 -6.84
CA GLN A 80 23.44 -34.83 -6.70
C GLN A 80 22.46 -34.85 -7.88
N ALA A 81 22.24 -36.04 -8.42
CA ALA A 81 21.23 -36.24 -9.47
C ALA A 81 19.82 -35.88 -8.96
N PRO A 82 18.94 -35.33 -9.80
CA PRO A 82 17.60 -34.91 -9.39
C PRO A 82 16.67 -36.07 -9.06
N LYS A 83 16.99 -37.29 -9.50
CA LYS A 83 16.24 -38.52 -9.19
C LYS A 83 17.21 -39.63 -8.76
N ILE A 84 16.75 -40.50 -7.86
CA ILE A 84 17.42 -41.77 -7.52
C ILE A 84 16.38 -42.87 -7.74
N ASP A 85 16.70 -43.85 -8.59
CA ASP A 85 15.78 -44.95 -8.93
C ASP A 85 14.38 -44.45 -9.30
N SER A 86 14.32 -43.41 -10.16
CA SER A 86 13.10 -42.69 -10.56
C SER A 86 12.37 -41.89 -9.47
N THR A 87 12.80 -41.96 -8.22
CA THR A 87 12.24 -41.17 -7.12
C THR A 87 12.82 -39.75 -7.14
N PRO A 88 12.00 -38.69 -7.23
CA PRO A 88 12.48 -37.32 -7.21
C PRO A 88 13.10 -36.98 -5.86
N ARG A 89 14.21 -36.24 -5.91
CA ARG A 89 14.85 -35.71 -4.69
C ARG A 89 14.01 -34.57 -4.09
N PRO A 90 14.14 -34.29 -2.78
CA PRO A 90 13.29 -33.30 -2.10
C PRO A 90 13.27 -31.90 -2.75
N TRP A 91 14.40 -31.45 -3.30
CA TRP A 91 14.53 -30.13 -3.92
C TRP A 91 13.92 -30.02 -5.32
N VAL A 92 13.54 -31.13 -5.95
CA VAL A 92 12.96 -31.10 -7.31
C VAL A 92 11.64 -30.32 -7.31
N SER A 93 10.89 -30.39 -6.22
CA SER A 93 9.57 -29.74 -6.10
C SER A 93 9.54 -28.59 -5.10
N ASP A 94 10.63 -28.36 -4.36
CA ASP A 94 10.72 -27.31 -3.35
C ASP A 94 11.47 -26.08 -3.89
N ILE A 95 10.76 -25.24 -4.65
CA ILE A 95 11.35 -24.07 -5.29
C ILE A 95 11.83 -23.02 -4.28
N PHE A 96 11.23 -22.96 -3.09
CA PHE A 96 11.62 -22.01 -2.05
C PHE A 96 12.95 -22.39 -1.40
N GLY A 97 13.18 -23.69 -1.16
CA GLY A 97 14.51 -24.13 -0.72
C GLY A 97 15.57 -23.98 -1.81
N VAL A 98 15.22 -24.18 -3.09
CA VAL A 98 16.12 -23.85 -4.22
C VAL A 98 16.44 -22.36 -4.29
N LEU A 99 15.47 -21.47 -4.07
CA LEU A 99 15.70 -20.03 -3.96
C LEU A 99 16.66 -19.69 -2.82
N ALA A 100 16.51 -20.34 -1.65
CA ALA A 100 17.42 -20.11 -0.54
C ALA A 100 18.84 -20.61 -0.86
N ILE A 101 18.99 -21.76 -1.54
CA ILE A 101 20.29 -22.26 -2.01
C ILE A 101 20.92 -21.28 -3.00
N LYS A 102 20.13 -20.67 -3.88
CA LYS A 102 20.63 -19.61 -4.77
C LYS A 102 21.28 -18.47 -3.98
N TRP A 103 20.63 -17.97 -2.93
CA TRP A 103 21.22 -16.94 -2.07
C TRP A 103 22.46 -17.43 -1.32
N LEU A 104 22.52 -18.72 -0.94
CA LEU A 104 23.72 -19.31 -0.35
C LEU A 104 24.90 -19.31 -1.33
N VAL A 105 24.64 -19.68 -2.59
CA VAL A 105 25.63 -19.71 -3.68
C VAL A 105 26.14 -18.30 -3.97
N GLU A 106 25.24 -17.33 -4.16
CA GLU A 106 25.58 -15.93 -4.40
C GLU A 106 26.42 -15.32 -3.27
N LYS A 107 26.16 -15.72 -2.01
CA LYS A 107 26.96 -15.29 -0.86
C LYS A 107 28.36 -15.91 -0.82
N ASN A 108 28.55 -17.10 -1.40
CA ASN A 108 29.84 -17.78 -1.36
C ASN A 108 30.89 -17.09 -2.24
N CYS A 109 30.45 -16.31 -3.25
CA CYS A 109 31.31 -15.56 -4.16
C CYS A 109 32.36 -16.44 -4.88
N ASP A 110 32.02 -17.71 -5.17
CA ASP A 110 32.88 -18.67 -5.87
C ASP A 110 32.29 -19.01 -7.24
N ALA A 111 32.97 -18.58 -8.31
CA ALA A 111 32.53 -18.76 -9.69
C ALA A 111 32.38 -20.24 -10.10
N ASN A 112 33.13 -21.16 -9.47
CA ASN A 112 32.97 -22.59 -9.74
C ASN A 112 31.63 -23.09 -9.20
N ILE A 113 31.26 -22.66 -7.98
CA ILE A 113 30.00 -23.02 -7.35
C ILE A 113 28.81 -22.39 -8.10
N ASP A 114 28.96 -21.17 -8.61
CA ASP A 114 27.94 -20.53 -9.46
C ASP A 114 27.67 -21.36 -10.73
N ASN A 115 28.73 -21.92 -11.34
CA ASN A 115 28.61 -22.78 -12.52
C ASN A 115 28.01 -24.15 -12.16
N GLU A 116 28.42 -24.76 -11.04
CA GLU A 116 27.81 -25.98 -10.52
C GLU A 116 26.32 -25.79 -10.25
N PHE A 117 25.92 -24.65 -9.69
CA PHE A 117 24.51 -24.34 -9.42
C PHE A 117 23.71 -24.19 -10.71
N SER A 118 24.26 -23.48 -11.69
CA SER A 118 23.64 -23.31 -13.02
C SER A 118 23.41 -24.66 -13.71
N ASN A 119 24.41 -25.56 -13.66
CA ASN A 119 24.28 -26.92 -14.18
C ASN A 119 23.25 -27.74 -13.38
N TRP A 120 23.26 -27.62 -12.05
CA TRP A 120 22.33 -28.33 -11.18
C TRP A 120 20.88 -27.97 -11.46
N ILE A 121 20.53 -26.68 -11.55
CA ILE A 121 19.15 -26.25 -11.85
C ILE A 121 18.74 -26.62 -13.27
N SER A 122 19.66 -26.61 -14.24
CA SER A 122 19.35 -27.03 -15.62
C SER A 122 18.90 -28.49 -15.71
N GLY A 123 19.33 -29.34 -14.77
CA GLY A 123 19.00 -30.76 -14.74
C GLY A 123 17.55 -31.09 -14.34
N PHE A 124 16.79 -30.14 -13.78
CA PHE A 124 15.41 -30.42 -13.36
C PHE A 124 14.44 -29.26 -13.55
N LEU A 125 14.89 -28.00 -13.43
CA LEU A 125 14.01 -26.86 -13.23
C LEU A 125 13.17 -26.54 -14.48
N GLU A 126 13.74 -26.72 -15.68
CA GLU A 126 13.02 -26.53 -16.95
C GLU A 126 11.83 -27.48 -17.08
N GLN A 127 12.03 -28.76 -16.78
CA GLN A 127 10.96 -29.75 -16.78
C GLN A 127 9.87 -29.44 -15.74
N GLN A 128 10.23 -28.85 -14.59
CA GLN A 128 9.24 -28.45 -13.59
C GLN A 128 8.43 -27.22 -14.02
N ILE A 129 9.06 -26.25 -14.71
CA ILE A 129 8.39 -25.05 -15.24
C ILE A 129 7.42 -25.42 -16.38
N GLU A 130 7.86 -26.27 -17.30
CA GLU A 130 7.04 -26.75 -18.43
C GLU A 130 5.90 -27.68 -17.95
N GLY A 131 6.14 -28.42 -16.87
CA GLY A 131 5.12 -29.23 -16.23
C GLY A 131 4.01 -28.42 -15.54
N ASN A 132 3.00 -29.15 -15.09
CA ASN A 132 1.92 -28.63 -14.23
C ASN A 132 2.23 -28.81 -12.73
N HIS A 133 3.52 -28.93 -12.37
CA HIS A 133 3.94 -29.16 -10.99
C HIS A 133 4.04 -27.88 -10.17
N PHE A 134 4.32 -26.75 -10.82
CA PHE A 134 4.38 -25.43 -10.17
C PHE A 134 3.12 -24.61 -10.44
N ASN A 135 2.63 -23.95 -9.40
CA ASN A 135 1.66 -22.87 -9.57
C ASN A 135 2.34 -21.61 -10.16
N HIS A 136 1.55 -20.61 -10.54
CA HIS A 136 2.08 -19.41 -11.20
C HIS A 136 3.08 -18.63 -10.34
N PHE A 137 2.93 -18.58 -9.01
CA PHE A 137 3.93 -17.97 -8.12
C PHE A 137 5.24 -18.75 -8.09
N GLU A 138 5.16 -20.09 -8.04
CA GLU A 138 6.34 -20.96 -8.04
C GLU A 138 7.08 -20.90 -9.38
N LYS A 139 6.36 -20.78 -10.51
CA LYS A 139 6.94 -20.54 -11.83
C LYS A 139 7.69 -19.22 -11.88
N ASP A 140 7.11 -18.15 -11.34
CA ASP A 140 7.76 -16.83 -11.25
C ASP A 140 9.05 -16.88 -10.42
N ILE A 141 9.05 -17.58 -9.28
CA ILE A 141 10.27 -17.80 -8.46
C ILE A 141 11.30 -18.61 -9.26
N ALA A 142 10.87 -19.66 -9.96
CA ALA A 142 11.75 -20.47 -10.79
C ALA A 142 12.41 -19.68 -11.93
N LEU A 143 11.68 -18.77 -12.57
CA LEU A 143 12.22 -17.85 -13.56
C LEU A 143 13.28 -16.92 -12.96
N PHE A 144 13.02 -16.38 -11.76
CA PHE A 144 14.00 -15.59 -11.03
C PHE A 144 15.26 -16.40 -10.69
N VAL A 145 15.09 -17.65 -10.22
CA VAL A 145 16.20 -18.56 -9.90
C VAL A 145 17.09 -18.83 -11.11
N ARG A 146 16.50 -18.97 -12.31
CA ARG A 146 17.23 -19.16 -13.58
C ARG A 146 17.98 -17.92 -14.08
N HIS A 147 17.89 -16.77 -13.41
CA HIS A 147 18.48 -15.51 -13.87
C HIS A 147 17.99 -15.07 -15.26
N ASP A 148 16.72 -15.31 -15.58
CA ASP A 148 16.15 -14.76 -16.80
C ASP A 148 15.97 -13.24 -16.62
N LYS A 149 16.94 -12.47 -17.14
CA LYS A 149 17.00 -11.00 -17.05
C LYS A 149 15.80 -10.31 -17.70
N TYR A 150 14.98 -11.05 -18.43
CA TYR A 150 13.77 -10.56 -19.11
C TYR A 150 12.48 -11.21 -18.59
N ALA A 151 12.52 -11.88 -17.44
CA ALA A 151 11.36 -12.56 -16.89
C ALA A 151 10.19 -11.58 -16.67
N SER A 152 9.13 -11.75 -17.45
CA SER A 152 7.83 -11.15 -17.15
C SER A 152 7.14 -11.99 -16.07
N PHE A 153 7.01 -11.45 -14.87
CA PHE A 153 6.31 -12.12 -13.78
C PHE A 153 4.81 -12.18 -14.04
N SER A 154 4.23 -13.37 -13.90
CA SER A 154 2.81 -13.62 -14.05
C SER A 154 2.00 -13.15 -12.83
N SER A 155 2.57 -13.30 -11.64
CA SER A 155 2.05 -12.79 -10.37
C SER A 155 2.54 -11.36 -10.10
N ALA A 156 1.76 -10.60 -9.34
CA ALA A 156 2.21 -9.36 -8.74
C ALA A 156 2.97 -9.61 -7.43
N CYS A 157 2.68 -10.71 -6.74
CA CYS A 157 3.29 -11.04 -5.46
C CYS A 157 4.82 -11.22 -5.53
N VAL A 158 5.35 -11.97 -6.50
CA VAL A 158 6.79 -12.24 -6.61
C VAL A 158 7.64 -10.99 -6.90
N PRO A 159 7.32 -10.12 -7.88
CA PRO A 159 8.10 -8.90 -8.09
C PRO A 159 8.04 -7.95 -6.89
N LEU A 160 6.89 -7.84 -6.21
CA LEU A 160 6.77 -7.05 -4.97
C LEU A 160 7.61 -7.65 -3.84
N PHE A 161 7.60 -8.96 -3.68
CA PHE A 161 8.45 -9.67 -2.72
C PHE A 161 9.93 -9.36 -2.93
N LEU A 162 10.43 -9.53 -4.16
CA LEU A 162 11.81 -9.21 -4.52
C LEU A 162 12.13 -7.72 -4.33
N HIS A 163 11.14 -6.84 -4.54
CA HIS A 163 11.27 -5.41 -4.30
C HIS A 163 11.44 -5.06 -2.83
N TYR A 164 10.60 -5.60 -1.96
CA TYR A 164 10.70 -5.32 -0.53
C TYR A 164 11.95 -5.93 0.10
N LEU A 165 12.44 -7.06 -0.44
CA LEU A 165 13.76 -7.61 -0.11
C LEU A 165 14.96 -6.82 -0.69
N LYS A 166 14.73 -5.77 -1.49
CA LYS A 166 15.76 -4.95 -2.15
C LYS A 166 16.61 -5.71 -3.18
N ILE A 167 16.07 -6.78 -3.75
CA ILE A 167 16.69 -7.57 -4.81
C ILE A 167 16.33 -7.03 -6.20
N LEU A 168 15.05 -6.70 -6.41
CA LEU A 168 14.53 -6.15 -7.67
C LEU A 168 13.98 -4.74 -7.44
N ARG A 169 14.54 -3.72 -8.10
CA ARG A 169 14.00 -2.36 -7.94
C ARG A 169 12.85 -2.10 -8.90
N ILE A 170 11.70 -1.70 -8.36
CA ILE A 170 10.56 -1.17 -9.13
C ILE A 170 10.63 0.34 -8.98
N GLU A 171 11.19 1.03 -9.99
CA GLU A 171 11.45 2.47 -9.92
C GLU A 171 10.20 3.30 -10.21
N ASP A 172 9.38 2.85 -11.15
CA ASP A 172 8.17 3.55 -11.54
C ASP A 172 7.05 3.37 -10.50
N HIS A 173 6.55 4.51 -9.99
CA HIS A 173 5.50 4.55 -8.99
C HIS A 173 4.18 3.97 -9.53
N GLN A 174 3.82 4.25 -10.78
CA GLN A 174 2.58 3.76 -11.37
C GLN A 174 2.59 2.24 -11.54
N SER A 175 3.71 1.68 -12.00
CA SER A 175 3.94 0.25 -12.10
C SER A 175 3.85 -0.43 -10.73
N ARG A 176 4.43 0.19 -9.68
CA ARG A 176 4.33 -0.31 -8.31
C ARG A 176 2.88 -0.31 -7.80
N LEU A 177 2.14 0.77 -8.01
CA LEU A 177 0.71 0.83 -7.65
C LEU A 177 -0.14 -0.21 -8.41
N SER A 178 0.15 -0.41 -9.70
CA SER A 178 -0.51 -1.43 -10.52
C SER A 178 -0.27 -2.84 -9.97
N LEU A 179 0.98 -3.15 -9.58
CA LEU A 179 1.32 -4.40 -8.93
C LEU A 179 0.61 -4.56 -7.57
N ILE A 180 0.57 -3.51 -6.74
CA ILE A 180 -0.15 -3.53 -5.46
C ILE A 180 -1.64 -3.84 -5.67
N SER A 181 -2.29 -3.19 -6.64
CA SER A 181 -3.70 -3.45 -6.97
C SER A 181 -3.94 -4.89 -7.42
N ARG A 182 -3.08 -5.42 -8.31
CA ARG A 182 -3.14 -6.83 -8.74
C ARG A 182 -2.92 -7.80 -7.58
N PHE A 183 -1.94 -7.52 -6.71
CA PHE A 183 -1.65 -8.34 -5.54
C PHE A 183 -2.86 -8.44 -4.59
N GLN A 184 -3.63 -7.36 -4.40
CA GLN A 184 -4.84 -7.41 -3.56
C GLN A 184 -5.87 -8.43 -4.09
N ASN A 185 -5.97 -8.59 -5.41
CA ASN A 185 -6.84 -9.60 -6.01
C ASN A 185 -6.27 -11.02 -5.83
N GLU A 186 -4.96 -11.20 -6.05
CA GLU A 186 -4.26 -12.47 -5.80
C GLU A 186 -4.44 -12.93 -4.34
N PHE A 187 -4.22 -12.01 -3.38
CA PHE A 187 -4.36 -12.23 -1.95
C PHE A 187 -5.74 -12.79 -1.57
N ARG A 188 -6.81 -12.18 -2.09
CA ARG A 188 -8.19 -12.64 -1.83
C ARG A 188 -8.47 -14.01 -2.47
N ALA A 189 -7.89 -14.30 -3.64
CA ALA A 189 -8.09 -15.59 -4.31
C ALA A 189 -7.47 -16.76 -3.51
N LEU A 190 -6.36 -16.52 -2.81
CA LEU A 190 -5.64 -17.53 -2.03
C LEU A 190 -6.42 -18.05 -0.82
N ALA A 191 -7.42 -17.30 -0.33
CA ALA A 191 -8.33 -17.75 0.73
C ALA A 191 -9.10 -19.05 0.36
N LYS A 192 -9.21 -19.35 -0.94
CA LYS A 192 -10.06 -20.41 -1.48
C LYS A 192 -9.30 -21.69 -1.87
N GLY A 193 -7.97 -21.71 -1.76
CA GLY A 193 -7.12 -22.81 -2.25
C GLY A 193 -6.19 -23.43 -1.22
N GLU A 194 -5.69 -24.63 -1.52
CA GLU A 194 -4.51 -25.18 -0.83
C GLU A 194 -3.26 -24.43 -1.33
N THR A 195 -2.44 -23.97 -0.40
CA THR A 195 -1.26 -23.13 -0.66
C THR A 195 -0.14 -23.62 0.23
N SER A 196 1.09 -23.73 -0.31
CA SER A 196 2.24 -24.14 0.48
C SER A 196 2.55 -23.11 1.58
N THR A 197 3.08 -23.57 2.71
CA THR A 197 3.42 -22.69 3.84
C THR A 197 4.40 -21.59 3.44
N ALA A 198 5.40 -21.90 2.61
CA ALA A 198 6.37 -20.92 2.15
C ALA A 198 5.73 -19.83 1.28
N LEU A 199 4.80 -20.20 0.40
CA LEU A 199 4.04 -19.25 -0.40
C LEU A 199 3.14 -18.38 0.51
N LEU A 200 2.45 -18.97 1.49
CA LEU A 200 1.71 -18.20 2.49
C LEU A 200 2.60 -17.18 3.20
N SER A 201 3.79 -17.58 3.67
CA SER A 201 4.74 -16.69 4.32
C SER A 201 5.14 -15.52 3.42
N LEU A 202 5.45 -15.78 2.15
CA LEU A 202 5.80 -14.76 1.17
C LEU A 202 4.66 -13.76 0.98
N ILE A 203 3.43 -14.25 0.79
CA ILE A 203 2.25 -13.42 0.57
C ILE A 203 1.92 -12.56 1.79
N ILE A 204 1.99 -13.11 2.99
CA ILE A 204 1.78 -12.36 4.24
C ILE A 204 2.83 -11.29 4.38
N TYR A 205 4.10 -11.62 4.11
CA TYR A 205 5.19 -10.63 4.14
C TYR A 205 4.93 -9.49 3.15
N VAL A 206 4.56 -9.80 1.91
CA VAL A 206 4.22 -8.76 0.91
C VAL A 206 3.03 -7.92 1.39
N PHE A 207 1.98 -8.54 1.92
CA PHE A 207 0.83 -7.84 2.48
C PHE A 207 1.27 -6.88 3.60
N ASP A 208 2.09 -7.33 4.53
CA ASP A 208 2.58 -6.52 5.64
C ASP A 208 3.50 -5.39 5.16
N GLN A 209 4.35 -5.64 4.16
CA GLN A 209 5.21 -4.61 3.59
C GLN A 209 4.42 -3.54 2.85
N ILE A 210 3.42 -3.94 2.04
CA ILE A 210 2.49 -2.99 1.42
C ILE A 210 1.77 -2.20 2.51
N ASN A 211 1.27 -2.86 3.55
CA ASN A 211 0.63 -2.16 4.64
C ASN A 211 1.60 -1.27 5.41
N GLN A 212 2.85 -1.63 5.64
CA GLN A 212 3.83 -0.74 6.29
C GLN A 212 4.19 0.46 5.40
N ASP A 213 4.26 0.25 4.08
CA ASP A 213 4.39 1.31 3.07
C ASP A 213 3.13 2.22 3.05
N VAL A 214 2.00 1.75 3.60
CA VAL A 214 0.68 2.40 3.61
C VAL A 214 0.18 2.84 5.02
N ALA A 215 0.72 2.34 6.12
CA ALA A 215 0.07 2.36 7.45
C ALA A 215 0.71 3.28 8.49
N ILE A 216 1.32 4.38 8.05
CA ILE A 216 1.35 5.61 8.84
C ILE A 216 0.29 6.52 8.22
N VAL A 217 -1.00 6.20 8.43
CA VAL A 217 -2.17 6.88 7.82
C VAL A 217 -1.87 7.34 6.38
N ALA A 218 -1.77 6.43 5.39
CA ALA A 218 -1.19 6.75 4.09
C ALA A 218 -1.56 8.15 3.53
N PRO A 219 -0.56 9.06 3.43
CA PRO A 219 -0.63 10.24 2.58
C PRO A 219 -0.64 9.94 1.08
N ASN A 220 -0.33 8.69 0.69
CA ASN A 220 0.08 8.37 -0.69
C ASN A 220 -0.82 7.33 -1.38
N GLY A 221 -1.99 7.03 -0.82
CA GLY A 221 -2.95 6.05 -1.39
C GLY A 221 -4.34 6.62 -1.65
N TRP A 222 -4.62 7.85 -1.23
CA TRP A 222 -5.91 8.46 -1.51
C TRP A 222 -6.01 8.72 -3.00
N SER A 223 -7.08 8.25 -3.63
CA SER A 223 -7.49 8.80 -4.91
C SER A 223 -8.17 10.16 -4.67
N PHE A 224 -8.39 10.90 -5.76
CA PHE A 224 -9.21 12.10 -5.71
C PHE A 224 -10.62 11.82 -5.16
N ASP A 225 -11.20 10.68 -5.51
CA ASP A 225 -12.54 10.29 -5.03
C ASP A 225 -12.54 10.01 -3.52
N ASP A 226 -11.44 9.49 -2.97
CA ASP A 226 -11.31 9.28 -1.52
C ASP A 226 -11.23 10.61 -0.77
N LEU A 227 -10.50 11.59 -1.32
CA LEU A 227 -10.50 12.96 -0.80
C LEU A 227 -11.89 13.58 -0.82
N VAL A 228 -12.60 13.50 -1.95
CA VAL A 228 -13.97 14.03 -2.06
C VAL A 228 -14.89 13.35 -1.05
N LYS A 229 -14.88 12.02 -0.96
CA LYS A 229 -15.69 11.27 0.02
C LYS A 229 -15.37 11.65 1.45
N PHE A 230 -14.10 11.86 1.79
CA PHE A 230 -13.72 12.31 3.13
C PHE A 230 -14.29 13.68 3.44
N LEU A 231 -14.10 14.65 2.54
CA LEU A 231 -14.62 16.00 2.69
C LEU A 231 -16.15 15.99 2.82
N GLU A 232 -16.85 15.18 2.03
CA GLU A 232 -18.32 15.01 2.13
C GLU A 232 -18.78 14.37 3.45
N ASN A 233 -17.91 13.61 4.12
CA ASN A 233 -18.21 12.95 5.39
C ASN A 233 -17.84 13.76 6.64
N ILE A 234 -17.16 14.91 6.50
CA ILE A 234 -16.90 15.85 7.61
C ILE A 234 -18.14 16.13 8.49
N PRO A 235 -19.38 16.28 7.96
CA PRO A 235 -20.56 16.52 8.79
C PRO A 235 -20.83 15.45 9.85
N VAL A 236 -20.35 14.21 9.65
CA VAL A 236 -20.44 13.14 10.66
C VAL A 236 -19.64 13.50 11.91
N GLY A 237 -18.43 14.03 11.75
CA GLY A 237 -17.58 14.51 12.85
C GLY A 237 -18.14 15.77 13.51
N LEU A 238 -18.74 16.66 12.71
CA LEU A 238 -19.39 17.88 13.22
C LEU A 238 -20.58 17.60 14.16
N LYS A 239 -21.09 16.36 14.26
CA LYS A 239 -22.08 15.97 15.30
C LYS A 239 -21.54 16.10 16.72
N ARG A 240 -20.22 16.10 16.90
CA ARG A 240 -19.53 16.33 18.19
C ARG A 240 -18.91 17.73 18.28
N TRP A 241 -19.35 18.66 17.45
CA TRP A 241 -18.90 20.05 17.48
C TRP A 241 -19.24 20.71 18.82
N THR A 242 -18.26 21.35 19.46
CA THR A 242 -18.43 21.94 20.78
C THR A 242 -19.25 23.23 20.67
N TRP A 243 -20.45 23.19 21.25
CA TRP A 243 -21.33 24.35 21.39
C TRP A 243 -22.03 24.26 22.75
N GLU A 244 -21.57 25.06 23.71
CA GLU A 244 -22.04 25.03 25.09
C GLU A 244 -22.67 26.37 25.45
N GLU A 245 -23.87 26.34 26.04
CA GLU A 245 -24.49 27.53 26.65
C GLU A 245 -24.09 27.68 28.13
N THR A 246 -23.72 26.57 28.77
CA THR A 246 -23.18 26.51 30.13
C THR A 246 -22.03 25.51 30.20
N GLY A 247 -21.06 25.74 31.09
CA GLY A 247 -19.93 24.82 31.26
C GLY A 247 -20.40 23.43 31.71
N ARG A 248 -19.85 22.38 31.08
CA ARG A 248 -20.23 20.98 31.34
C ARG A 248 -19.71 20.41 32.65
N THR A 249 -18.79 21.10 33.31
CA THR A 249 -18.22 20.73 34.62
C THR A 249 -18.33 21.90 35.59
N LYS A 250 -18.30 21.59 36.89
CA LYS A 250 -18.47 22.60 37.95
C LYS A 250 -17.36 23.65 37.85
N GLY A 251 -17.75 24.89 37.56
CA GLY A 251 -16.84 26.03 37.45
C GLY A 251 -16.15 26.17 36.09
N ALA A 252 -16.50 25.38 35.08
CA ALA A 252 -16.02 25.59 33.72
C ALA A 252 -16.82 26.69 33.00
N GLU A 253 -16.12 27.47 32.18
CA GLU A 253 -16.74 28.39 31.24
C GLU A 253 -17.29 27.62 30.03
N PRO A 254 -18.44 28.03 29.46
CA PRO A 254 -18.97 27.42 28.25
C PRO A 254 -18.03 27.64 27.06
N VAL A 255 -17.77 26.58 26.30
CA VAL A 255 -16.97 26.64 25.07
C VAL A 255 -17.86 26.60 23.83
N LYS A 256 -17.57 27.46 22.86
CA LYS A 256 -18.18 27.41 21.51
C LYS A 256 -17.07 27.44 20.47
N TRP A 257 -17.03 26.43 19.59
CA TRP A 257 -16.15 26.45 18.43
C TRP A 257 -16.81 27.27 17.32
N LEU A 258 -16.35 28.51 17.13
CA LEU A 258 -16.94 29.46 16.18
C LEU A 258 -16.23 29.40 14.83
N VAL A 259 -17.02 29.38 13.75
CA VAL A 259 -16.57 29.56 12.38
C VAL A 259 -17.35 30.73 11.76
N GLU A 260 -16.64 31.81 11.48
CA GLU A 260 -17.20 33.11 11.13
C GLU A 260 -16.70 33.65 9.79
N ASN A 261 -15.65 33.05 9.23
CA ASN A 261 -15.05 33.44 7.97
C ASN A 261 -14.37 32.26 7.27
N GLU A 262 -13.94 32.51 6.04
CA GLU A 262 -13.30 31.55 5.14
C GLU A 262 -11.97 31.02 5.68
N TYR A 263 -11.13 31.90 6.25
CA TYR A 263 -9.84 31.53 6.84
C TYR A 263 -9.98 30.52 7.99
N GLN A 264 -11.02 30.63 8.82
CA GLN A 264 -11.30 29.65 9.87
C GLN A 264 -11.74 28.29 9.31
N VAL A 265 -12.41 28.26 8.16
CA VAL A 265 -12.72 27.01 7.44
C VAL A 265 -11.44 26.40 6.87
N GLN A 266 -10.56 27.21 6.27
CA GLN A 266 -9.26 26.77 5.78
C GLN A 266 -8.43 26.12 6.90
N ASN A 267 -8.34 26.78 8.07
CA ASN A 267 -7.65 26.22 9.24
C ASN A 267 -8.26 24.89 9.71
N LEU A 268 -9.59 24.78 9.74
CA LEU A 268 -10.27 23.54 10.10
C LEU A 268 -9.92 22.42 9.11
N LEU A 269 -9.97 22.70 7.82
CA LEU A 269 -9.59 21.73 6.78
C LEU A 269 -8.12 21.34 6.89
N TYR A 270 -7.23 22.29 7.14
CA TYR A 270 -5.81 22.01 7.37
C TYR A 270 -5.61 21.06 8.55
N VAL A 271 -6.27 21.30 9.69
CA VAL A 271 -6.21 20.40 10.87
C VAL A 271 -6.71 18.99 10.54
N LEU A 272 -7.75 18.86 9.71
CA LEU A 272 -8.30 17.56 9.31
C LEU A 272 -7.44 16.83 8.29
N LEU A 273 -6.77 17.56 7.38
CA LEU A 273 -6.05 17.01 6.24
C LEU A 273 -4.55 16.85 6.50
N ALA A 274 -3.89 17.71 7.28
CA ALA A 274 -2.45 17.63 7.53
C ALA A 274 -1.96 16.30 8.15
N PRO A 275 -2.73 15.61 9.03
CA PRO A 275 -2.36 14.28 9.50
C PRO A 275 -2.39 13.20 8.39
N ILE A 276 -3.06 13.49 7.28
CA ILE A 276 -3.21 12.62 6.13
C ILE A 276 -2.22 13.06 5.04
N PHE A 277 -2.10 14.35 4.73
CA PHE A 277 -1.22 14.89 3.70
C PHE A 277 -0.13 15.73 4.34
N ASN A 278 1.00 15.11 4.67
CA ASN A 278 2.12 15.78 5.36
C ASN A 278 2.78 16.90 4.54
N ASP A 279 2.50 16.96 3.23
CA ASP A 279 3.00 17.95 2.28
C ASP A 279 1.95 19.00 1.90
N ILE A 280 0.79 19.04 2.58
CA ILE A 280 -0.22 20.09 2.38
C ILE A 280 0.43 21.47 2.47
N ALA A 281 0.14 22.31 1.49
CA ALA A 281 0.57 23.70 1.45
C ALA A 281 -0.65 24.62 1.55
N ASP A 282 -0.58 25.62 2.42
CA ASP A 282 -1.60 26.65 2.58
C ASP A 282 -1.14 28.00 2.01
N GLU A 283 -2.10 28.81 1.59
CA GLU A 283 -1.89 30.19 1.11
C GLU A 283 -0.79 30.34 0.03
N VAL A 284 -0.74 29.42 -0.93
CA VAL A 284 0.30 29.40 -1.96
C VAL A 284 0.11 30.57 -2.93
N THR A 285 1.02 31.53 -2.90
CA THR A 285 1.02 32.67 -3.82
C THR A 285 1.51 32.26 -5.20
N LEU A 286 0.74 32.60 -6.24
CA LEU A 286 1.05 32.31 -7.64
C LEU A 286 1.71 33.50 -8.33
N GLN A 287 2.20 33.27 -9.55
CA GLN A 287 2.68 34.37 -10.38
C GLN A 287 1.55 35.39 -10.67
N PRO A 288 1.84 36.70 -10.64
CA PRO A 288 0.84 37.72 -10.95
C PRO A 288 0.26 37.55 -12.35
N VAL A 289 -1.06 37.64 -12.47
CA VAL A 289 -1.79 37.65 -13.74
C VAL A 289 -2.33 39.07 -13.95
N GLY A 290 -1.55 39.90 -14.63
CA GLY A 290 -1.83 41.33 -14.78
C GLY A 290 -1.76 42.05 -13.43
N GLN A 291 -2.88 42.62 -12.97
CA GLN A 291 -2.98 43.29 -11.67
C GLN A 291 -3.46 42.37 -10.54
N LYS A 292 -3.74 41.10 -10.83
CA LYS A 292 -4.19 40.12 -9.82
C LYS A 292 -3.01 39.29 -9.34
N ASN A 293 -2.97 39.07 -8.03
CA ASN A 293 -2.02 38.17 -7.38
C ASN A 293 -2.81 36.97 -6.85
N PRO A 294 -3.05 35.94 -7.68
CA PRO A 294 -3.85 34.81 -7.26
C PRO A 294 -3.14 34.03 -6.15
N ARG A 295 -3.95 33.48 -5.25
CA ARG A 295 -3.49 32.69 -4.12
C ARG A 295 -4.36 31.46 -4.02
N ILE A 296 -3.72 30.31 -3.88
CA ILE A 296 -4.41 29.04 -3.61
C ILE A 296 -4.62 28.93 -2.10
N ASP A 297 -5.84 28.60 -1.70
CA ASP A 297 -6.17 28.39 -0.29
C ASP A 297 -5.45 27.19 0.32
N LEU A 298 -5.68 26.00 -0.24
CA LEU A 298 -5.01 24.76 0.14
C LEU A 298 -4.62 23.98 -1.10
N TYR A 299 -3.38 23.50 -1.14
CA TYR A 299 -2.84 22.65 -2.19
C TYR A 299 -2.32 21.34 -1.60
N LEU A 300 -2.73 20.22 -2.20
CA LEU A 300 -2.30 18.87 -1.85
C LEU A 300 -1.38 18.35 -2.96
N PRO A 301 -0.04 18.45 -2.82
CA PRO A 301 0.88 18.07 -3.87
C PRO A 301 0.82 16.58 -4.20
N ALA A 302 0.66 15.71 -3.19
CA ALA A 302 0.50 14.25 -3.38
C ALA A 302 -0.63 13.86 -4.35
N LEU A 303 -1.71 14.66 -4.43
CA LEU A 303 -2.84 14.44 -5.34
C LEU A 303 -2.88 15.40 -6.52
N HIS A 304 -1.92 16.32 -6.61
CA HIS A 304 -1.95 17.45 -7.52
C HIS A 304 -3.34 18.12 -7.56
N THR A 305 -3.85 18.45 -6.36
CA THR A 305 -5.24 18.92 -6.17
C THR A 305 -5.28 20.18 -5.31
N ILE A 306 -6.01 21.18 -5.77
CA ILE A 306 -6.33 22.42 -5.07
C ILE A 306 -7.69 22.27 -4.40
N ILE A 307 -7.81 22.73 -3.15
CA ILE A 307 -9.09 22.90 -2.47
C ILE A 307 -9.32 24.40 -2.34
N GLU A 308 -10.31 24.89 -3.09
CA GLU A 308 -10.75 26.27 -3.06
C GLU A 308 -11.87 26.44 -2.05
N VAL A 309 -11.62 27.20 -0.98
CA VAL A 309 -12.53 27.28 0.16
C VAL A 309 -13.39 28.53 0.03
N LYS A 310 -14.70 28.36 0.08
CA LYS A 310 -15.65 29.47 0.15
C LYS A 310 -16.48 29.44 1.42
N PHE A 311 -16.69 30.61 2.00
CA PHE A 311 -17.60 30.77 3.13
C PHE A 311 -18.82 31.62 2.78
N ARG A 312 -20.01 31.04 2.99
CA ARG A 312 -21.27 31.76 2.85
C ARG A 312 -21.79 32.18 4.21
N LYS A 313 -21.51 33.45 4.56
CA LYS A 313 -21.88 34.05 5.85
C LYS A 313 -23.39 34.19 6.04
N ASP A 314 -24.06 34.75 5.06
CA ASP A 314 -25.48 35.10 5.10
C ASP A 314 -26.11 35.06 3.69
N ILE A 315 -27.39 35.41 3.59
CA ILE A 315 -28.15 35.36 2.34
C ILE A 315 -27.67 36.39 1.29
N LYS A 316 -26.98 37.46 1.70
CA LYS A 316 -26.50 38.51 0.78
C LYS A 316 -25.45 37.98 -0.17
N LYS A 317 -24.58 37.05 0.28
CA LYS A 317 -23.66 36.33 -0.60
C LYS A 317 -24.43 35.21 -1.29
N SER A 318 -24.92 35.47 -2.50
CA SER A 318 -25.73 34.49 -3.23
C SER A 318 -24.89 33.34 -3.78
N PHE A 319 -25.52 32.19 -4.05
CA PHE A 319 -24.87 31.08 -4.75
C PHE A 319 -24.35 31.47 -6.13
N GLN A 320 -25.02 32.40 -6.81
CA GLN A 320 -24.58 32.93 -8.11
C GLN A 320 -23.27 33.73 -7.99
N MET A 321 -23.14 34.56 -6.95
CA MET A 321 -21.89 35.29 -6.69
C MET A 321 -20.74 34.31 -6.42
N LEU A 322 -20.99 33.29 -5.60
CA LEU A 322 -20.01 32.25 -5.31
C LEU A 322 -19.56 31.50 -6.57
N ILE A 323 -20.50 31.15 -7.46
CA ILE A 323 -20.17 30.54 -8.76
C ILE A 323 -19.22 31.44 -9.56
N GLY A 324 -19.47 32.75 -9.60
CA GLY A 324 -18.61 33.71 -10.28
C GLY A 324 -17.20 33.78 -9.70
N GLU A 325 -17.09 33.87 -8.37
CA GLU A 325 -15.80 33.87 -7.66
C GLU A 325 -15.00 32.58 -7.97
N ILE A 326 -15.63 31.41 -7.85
CA ILE A 326 -14.96 30.11 -8.08
C ILE A 326 -14.50 29.96 -9.54
N ALA A 327 -15.31 30.40 -10.50
CA ALA A 327 -14.93 30.36 -11.92
C ALA A 327 -13.72 31.26 -12.21
N GLU A 328 -13.66 32.42 -11.57
CA GLU A 328 -12.56 33.35 -11.67
C GLU A 328 -11.28 32.76 -11.07
N ASP A 329 -11.35 32.23 -9.85
CA ASP A 329 -10.20 31.63 -9.15
C ASP A 329 -9.63 30.45 -9.93
N ALA A 330 -10.47 29.53 -10.39
CA ALA A 330 -10.03 28.41 -11.21
C ALA A 330 -9.32 28.85 -12.49
N SER A 331 -9.86 29.86 -13.17
CA SER A 331 -9.24 30.41 -14.38
C SER A 331 -7.86 31.01 -14.09
N LEU A 332 -7.68 31.65 -12.93
CA LEU A 332 -6.39 32.23 -12.52
C LEU A 332 -5.37 31.15 -12.15
N TYR A 333 -5.79 30.08 -11.48
CA TYR A 333 -4.89 28.96 -11.13
C TYR A 333 -4.35 28.26 -12.36
N HIS A 334 -5.20 28.07 -13.38
CA HIS A 334 -4.79 27.37 -14.61
C HIS A 334 -3.85 28.16 -15.52
N VAL A 335 -3.64 29.46 -15.25
CA VAL A 335 -2.64 30.27 -15.96
C VAL A 335 -1.21 29.95 -15.48
N ASP A 336 -1.06 29.54 -14.22
CA ASP A 336 0.25 29.18 -13.67
C ASP A 336 0.70 27.82 -14.21
N THR A 337 1.89 27.76 -14.81
CA THR A 337 2.43 26.55 -15.44
C THR A 337 2.56 25.36 -14.49
N LYS A 338 2.71 25.61 -13.18
CA LYS A 338 2.84 24.56 -12.18
C LYS A 338 1.48 23.94 -11.80
N TYR A 339 0.38 24.66 -12.02
CA TYR A 339 -0.95 24.30 -11.54
C TYR A 339 -1.98 24.21 -12.69
N ASN A 340 -1.55 24.30 -13.94
CA ASN A 340 -2.42 24.36 -15.12
C ASN A 340 -3.26 23.10 -15.36
N ASP A 341 -2.83 21.97 -14.82
CA ASP A 341 -3.50 20.68 -14.85
C ASP A 341 -3.90 20.18 -13.45
N ALA A 342 -3.76 21.03 -12.43
CA ALA A 342 -4.20 20.72 -11.09
C ALA A 342 -5.72 20.54 -11.04
N ARG A 343 -6.15 19.49 -10.35
CA ARG A 343 -7.58 19.28 -10.08
C ARG A 343 -8.06 20.29 -9.05
N ILE A 344 -9.28 20.78 -9.20
CA ILE A 344 -9.85 21.76 -8.25
C ILE A 344 -11.10 21.19 -7.58
N ILE A 345 -11.13 21.22 -6.25
CA ILE A 345 -12.32 20.96 -5.44
C ILE A 345 -12.80 22.30 -4.88
N CYS A 346 -14.02 22.71 -5.22
CA CYS A 346 -14.69 23.75 -4.48
C CYS A 346 -15.22 23.18 -3.17
N PHE A 347 -14.85 23.79 -2.04
CA PHE A 347 -15.38 23.48 -0.73
C PHE A 347 -16.17 24.67 -0.19
N LEU A 348 -17.49 24.54 -0.09
CA LEU A 348 -18.37 25.60 0.42
C LEU A 348 -18.84 25.27 1.84
N TRP A 349 -18.52 26.15 2.79
CA TRP A 349 -19.13 26.18 4.11
C TRP A 349 -20.33 27.15 4.12
N ASP A 350 -21.54 26.59 4.20
CA ASP A 350 -22.79 27.37 4.22
C ASP A 350 -23.30 27.56 5.66
N ARG A 351 -23.06 28.76 6.20
CA ARG A 351 -23.56 29.14 7.54
C ARG A 351 -25.08 29.28 7.57
N THR A 352 -25.72 29.54 6.42
CA THR A 352 -27.18 29.73 6.36
C THR A 352 -27.97 28.43 6.37
N ARG A 353 -27.28 27.30 6.07
CA ARG A 353 -27.88 25.96 6.02
C ARG A 353 -29.00 25.85 4.98
N ALA A 354 -28.86 26.51 3.83
CA ALA A 354 -29.83 26.49 2.73
C ALA A 354 -29.71 25.19 1.91
N THR A 355 -29.91 24.05 2.57
CA THR A 355 -29.66 22.70 2.03
C THR A 355 -30.42 22.39 0.74
N GLN A 356 -31.59 22.99 0.54
CA GLN A 356 -32.39 22.86 -0.68
C GLN A 356 -31.69 23.38 -1.94
N GLU A 357 -30.76 24.32 -1.81
CA GLU A 357 -30.01 24.90 -2.93
C GLU A 357 -28.70 24.15 -3.20
N HIS A 358 -28.24 23.29 -2.28
CA HIS A 358 -26.90 22.69 -2.33
C HIS A 358 -26.71 21.80 -3.55
N SER A 359 -27.70 20.97 -3.90
CA SER A 359 -27.60 20.09 -5.08
C SER A 359 -27.49 20.89 -6.37
N LYS A 360 -28.32 21.92 -6.54
CA LYS A 360 -28.30 22.80 -7.71
C LYS A 360 -26.98 23.57 -7.82
N PHE A 361 -26.44 24.01 -6.69
CA PHE A 361 -25.13 24.66 -6.65
C PHE A 361 -24.01 23.69 -7.06
N LYS A 362 -23.96 22.48 -6.48
CA LYS A 362 -22.98 21.45 -6.84
C LYS A 362 -23.02 21.13 -8.35
N GLU A 363 -24.22 20.90 -8.90
CA GLU A 363 -24.41 20.65 -10.32
C GLU A 363 -23.92 21.81 -11.21
N GLY A 364 -24.13 23.05 -10.77
CA GLY A 364 -23.66 24.24 -11.47
C GLY A 364 -22.13 24.34 -11.48
N ILE A 365 -21.50 24.13 -10.33
CA ILE A 365 -20.05 24.20 -10.16
C ILE A 365 -19.32 23.12 -10.98
N LEU A 366 -19.83 21.88 -10.98
CA LEU A 366 -19.21 20.78 -11.72
C LEU A 366 -19.28 20.93 -13.25
N LYS A 367 -20.10 21.86 -13.77
CA LYS A 367 -20.14 22.22 -15.20
C LYS A 367 -19.08 23.26 -15.58
N ILE A 368 -18.42 23.89 -14.62
CA ILE A 368 -17.36 24.87 -14.87
C ILE A 368 -16.10 24.11 -15.28
N LYS A 369 -15.56 24.47 -16.45
CA LYS A 369 -14.32 23.88 -16.94
C LYS A 369 -13.18 24.14 -15.93
N GLY A 370 -12.45 23.08 -15.58
CA GLY A 370 -11.33 23.17 -14.63
C GLY A 370 -11.72 22.87 -13.17
N ILE A 371 -13.00 22.73 -12.86
CA ILE A 371 -13.45 22.22 -11.54
C ILE A 371 -13.73 20.72 -11.65
N ASN A 372 -13.20 19.95 -10.70
CA ASN A 372 -13.29 18.49 -10.68
C ASN A 372 -14.16 17.96 -9.55
N GLY A 373 -14.37 18.75 -8.48
CA GLY A 373 -15.16 18.36 -7.32
C GLY A 373 -15.89 19.54 -6.69
N CYS A 374 -17.03 19.28 -6.05
CA CYS A 374 -17.75 20.28 -5.27
C CYS A 374 -18.35 19.67 -4.01
N VAL A 375 -17.88 20.14 -2.85
CA VAL A 375 -18.33 19.73 -1.53
C VAL A 375 -19.03 20.93 -0.88
N VAL A 376 -20.24 20.72 -0.39
CA VAL A 376 -21.00 21.75 0.33
C VAL A 376 -21.35 21.20 1.70
N ILE A 377 -20.96 21.92 2.74
CA ILE A 377 -21.22 21.57 4.13
C ILE A 377 -22.02 22.68 4.79
N SER A 378 -23.11 22.30 5.45
CA SER A 378 -23.82 23.21 6.35
C SER A 378 -23.04 23.38 7.64
N ALA A 379 -22.96 24.61 8.16
CA ALA A 379 -22.50 24.82 9.52
C ALA A 379 -23.30 23.92 10.50
N PRO A 380 -22.65 23.35 11.53
CA PRO A 380 -23.32 22.49 12.50
C PRO A 380 -24.49 23.25 13.11
N SER A 381 -25.61 22.55 13.30
CA SER A 381 -26.74 23.13 14.00
C SER A 381 -26.31 23.51 15.41
N THR A 382 -26.52 24.77 15.78
CA THR A 382 -26.52 25.22 17.17
C THR A 382 -27.74 24.60 17.86
N MET A 383 -27.75 23.28 18.07
CA MET A 383 -28.75 22.63 18.91
C MET A 383 -28.18 22.59 20.33
N GLY A 384 -28.59 23.57 21.12
CA GLY A 384 -28.99 23.34 22.51
C GLY A 384 -30.47 22.97 22.52
#